data_AF-A0AAW6G5L4-F1
#
_entry.id   AF-A0AAW6G5L4-F1
#
_cell.length_a   1.000
_cell.length_b   1.000
_cell.length_c   1.000
_cell.angle_alpha   90.00
_cell.angle_beta   90.00
_cell.angle_gamma   90.00
#
_symmetry.space_group_name_H-M   'P 1'
#
loop_
_entity.id
_entity.type
_entity.pdbx_description
1 polymer ?
#
loop_
_entity_poly.entity_id
_entity_poly.type
_entity_poly.pdbx_seq_one_letter_code
_entity_poly.pdbx_strand_id
1 'polypeptide(L)'
;MIESEKKRIRKEFQPLTIAVSLKIMTPNSPANQVYNPVANEYDPDRGVTPLVILPEVIANAADGSWDMPYVNSLLAEMNWFANGENISAISSWNGKYSIDTVGDTRGAITISRNVAPGESFELHFEGLIADTRLGVNIPVKTDSIMLTTVDKSEDTYGLSIGDSQIIQYNPFLDKLLLYDYKVANNLISASTANRNAALDENSYERTIPLMVTKGVNKITTGYTIELYQVNSISSQTMLTTANHEIVALSLTSL
;
A
#
# COMPACT_ATOMS: atom_id res chain seq x y z
N MET A 1 -47.53 -61.51 29.32
CA MET A 1 -46.57 -60.90 28.38
C MET A 1 -46.83 -59.40 28.46
N ILE A 2 -45.99 -58.64 29.16
CA ILE A 2 -46.18 -57.20 29.33
C ILE A 2 -45.46 -56.55 28.14
N GLU A 3 -46.23 -56.14 27.13
CA GLU A 3 -45.70 -55.32 26.05
C GLU A 3 -45.39 -53.93 26.60
N SER A 4 -44.09 -53.63 26.71
CA SER A 4 -43.60 -52.28 26.98
C SER A 4 -43.92 -51.40 25.78
N GLU A 5 -44.99 -50.61 25.86
CA GLU A 5 -45.26 -49.52 24.92
C GLU A 5 -44.15 -48.45 25.06
N LYS A 6 -43.04 -48.64 24.36
CA LYS A 6 -42.01 -47.59 24.24
C LYS A 6 -42.56 -46.46 23.38
N LYS A 7 -43.13 -45.45 24.03
CA LYS A 7 -43.55 -44.20 23.38
C LYS A 7 -42.32 -43.52 22.78
N ARG A 8 -42.15 -43.64 21.46
CA ARG A 8 -41.08 -42.96 20.71
C ARG A 8 -41.47 -41.50 20.49
N ILE A 9 -40.76 -40.59 21.12
CA ILE A 9 -40.84 -39.15 20.81
C ILE A 9 -39.93 -38.91 19.60
N ARG A 10 -40.49 -38.39 18.50
CA ARG A 10 -39.70 -37.88 17.37
C ARG A 10 -39.37 -36.42 17.67
N LYS A 11 -38.08 -36.09 17.66
CA LYS A 11 -37.61 -34.71 17.76
C LYS A 11 -37.27 -34.26 16.35
N GLU A 12 -38.00 -33.26 15.84
CA GLU A 12 -37.69 -32.62 14.57
C GLU A 12 -36.80 -31.42 14.87
N PHE A 13 -35.70 -31.29 14.13
CA PHE A 13 -34.72 -30.23 14.31
C PHE A 13 -34.75 -29.29 13.11
N GLN A 14 -34.64 -28.00 13.36
CA GLN A 14 -34.47 -27.02 12.29
C GLN A 14 -33.04 -27.08 11.71
N PRO A 15 -32.87 -26.94 10.39
CA PRO A 15 -31.54 -26.88 9.76
C PRO A 15 -30.68 -25.76 10.35
N LEU A 16 -29.35 -25.97 10.36
CA LEU A 16 -28.42 -24.92 10.75
C LEU A 16 -28.29 -23.85 9.66
N THR A 17 -28.32 -22.60 10.10
CA THR A 17 -27.87 -21.44 9.32
C THR A 17 -26.40 -21.19 9.65
N ILE A 18 -25.55 -21.13 8.63
CA ILE A 18 -24.11 -20.88 8.77
C ILE A 18 -23.79 -19.46 8.34
N ALA A 19 -22.97 -18.78 9.14
CA ALA A 19 -22.30 -17.54 8.79
C ALA A 19 -20.78 -17.75 8.85
N VAL A 20 -20.06 -17.14 7.93
CA VAL A 20 -18.60 -17.30 7.78
C VAL A 20 -17.94 -15.95 7.62
N SER A 21 -16.75 -15.79 8.18
CA SER A 21 -15.89 -14.64 7.91
C SER A 21 -14.41 -15.01 8.00
N LEU A 22 -13.54 -14.21 7.40
CA LEU A 22 -12.10 -14.37 7.53
C LEU A 22 -11.55 -13.32 8.49
N LYS A 23 -10.90 -13.79 9.56
CA LYS A 23 -10.33 -12.95 10.62
C LYS A 23 -8.82 -13.07 10.64
N ILE A 24 -8.13 -11.94 10.51
CA ILE A 24 -6.67 -11.88 10.67
C ILE A 24 -6.37 -11.89 12.18
N MET A 25 -5.65 -12.92 12.63
CA MET A 25 -5.30 -13.14 14.04
C MET A 25 -3.98 -12.46 14.44
N THR A 26 -3.19 -12.03 13.46
CA THR A 26 -1.89 -11.37 13.62
C THR A 26 -1.95 -9.91 13.16
N PRO A 27 -2.28 -8.94 14.04
CA PRO A 27 -2.39 -7.53 13.64
C PRO A 27 -1.10 -6.97 13.04
N ASN A 28 0.05 -7.45 13.51
CA ASN A 28 1.37 -7.05 13.04
C ASN A 28 1.80 -7.76 11.75
N SER A 29 0.98 -8.66 11.21
CA SER A 29 1.21 -9.34 9.94
C SER A 29 -0.08 -9.39 9.14
N PRO A 30 -0.44 -8.29 8.44
CA PRO A 30 -1.67 -8.22 7.66
C PRO A 30 -1.56 -8.95 6.30
N ALA A 31 -2.70 -9.04 5.61
CA ALA A 31 -2.79 -9.66 4.28
C ALA A 31 -1.98 -8.91 3.20
N ASN A 32 -1.78 -7.60 3.40
CA ASN A 32 -0.95 -6.76 2.54
C ASN A 32 0.46 -6.65 3.12
N GLN A 33 1.49 -6.86 2.30
CA GLN A 33 2.88 -6.59 2.66
C GLN A 33 3.39 -5.37 1.90
N VAL A 34 4.44 -4.75 2.42
CA VAL A 34 5.23 -3.76 1.70
C VAL A 34 6.59 -4.38 1.43
N TYR A 35 7.09 -4.25 0.20
CA TYR A 35 8.45 -4.68 -0.13
C TYR A 35 9.35 -3.46 -0.34
N ASN A 36 10.53 -3.47 0.27
CA ASN A 36 11.55 -2.45 0.08
C ASN A 36 12.67 -3.01 -0.82
N PRO A 37 12.78 -2.55 -2.08
CA PRO A 37 13.77 -3.07 -3.02
C PRO A 37 15.21 -2.67 -2.66
N VAL A 38 15.42 -1.58 -1.92
CA VAL A 38 16.77 -1.10 -1.53
C VAL A 38 17.38 -1.99 -0.45
N ALA A 39 16.58 -2.34 0.56
CA ALA A 39 17.00 -3.22 1.64
C ALA A 39 16.80 -4.70 1.31
N ASN A 40 16.04 -5.02 0.26
CA ASN A 40 15.59 -6.38 -0.08
C ASN A 40 14.82 -7.02 1.11
N GLU A 41 13.90 -6.24 1.69
CA GLU A 41 13.18 -6.57 2.91
C GLU A 41 11.67 -6.48 2.71
N TYR A 42 10.93 -7.36 3.39
CA TYR A 42 9.47 -7.31 3.47
C TYR A 42 9.04 -6.73 4.82
N ASP A 43 8.03 -5.88 4.80
CA ASP A 43 7.39 -5.32 5.99
C ASP A 43 5.89 -5.67 5.99
N PRO A 44 5.44 -6.59 6.86
CA PRO A 44 6.24 -7.47 7.71
C PRO A 44 6.80 -8.66 6.92
N ASP A 45 7.97 -9.17 7.31
CA ASP A 45 8.52 -10.43 6.80
C ASP A 45 7.78 -11.61 7.44
N ARG A 46 7.00 -12.35 6.63
CA ARG A 46 6.22 -13.52 7.07
C ARG A 46 7.09 -14.72 7.41
N GLY A 47 8.33 -14.77 6.95
CA GLY A 47 9.30 -15.78 7.38
C GLY A 47 9.66 -15.64 8.86
N VAL A 48 9.59 -14.42 9.40
CA VAL A 48 9.87 -14.10 10.81
C VAL A 48 8.57 -13.92 11.61
N THR A 49 7.60 -13.20 11.05
CA THR A 49 6.29 -12.90 11.66
C THR A 49 5.16 -13.41 10.76
N PRO A 50 4.79 -14.70 10.85
CA PRO A 50 3.78 -15.31 10.00
C PRO A 50 2.42 -14.59 10.06
N LEU A 51 1.69 -14.63 8.95
CA LEU A 51 0.30 -14.19 8.88
C LEU A 51 -0.60 -15.36 9.30
N VAL A 52 -1.51 -15.15 10.24
CA VAL A 52 -2.51 -16.14 10.63
C VAL A 52 -3.92 -15.65 10.28
N ILE A 53 -4.65 -16.44 9.48
CA ILE A 53 -6.03 -16.17 9.10
C ILE A 53 -6.92 -17.29 9.64
N LEU A 54 -7.90 -16.93 10.45
CA LEU A 54 -8.92 -17.82 10.98
C LEU A 54 -10.21 -17.69 10.15
N PRO A 55 -10.74 -18.78 9.58
CA PRO A 55 -12.10 -18.79 9.06
C PRO A 55 -13.06 -18.91 10.24
N GLU A 56 -13.61 -17.80 10.71
CA GLU A 56 -14.57 -17.80 11.82
C GLU A 56 -15.91 -18.31 11.29
N VAL A 57 -16.33 -19.47 11.78
CA VAL A 57 -17.58 -20.12 11.36
C VAL A 57 -18.55 -20.16 12.51
N ILE A 58 -19.72 -19.58 12.28
CA ILE A 58 -20.81 -19.49 13.24
C ILE A 58 -22.01 -20.27 12.71
N ALA A 59 -22.58 -21.14 13.54
CA ALA A 59 -23.80 -21.88 13.23
C ALA A 59 -24.90 -21.54 14.22
N ASN A 60 -26.14 -21.46 13.73
CA ASN A 60 -27.31 -21.25 14.57
C ASN A 60 -28.51 -22.06 14.07
N ALA A 61 -29.38 -22.50 14.98
CA ALA A 61 -30.67 -23.10 14.66
C ALA A 61 -31.79 -22.25 15.28
N ALA A 62 -32.78 -21.84 14.48
CA ALA A 62 -33.83 -20.93 14.95
C ALA A 62 -34.80 -21.57 15.97
N ASP A 63 -34.82 -22.89 16.09
CA ASP A 63 -35.55 -23.64 17.11
C ASP A 63 -34.80 -23.76 18.45
N GLY A 64 -33.61 -23.15 18.56
CA GLY A 64 -32.78 -23.20 19.77
C GLY A 64 -32.20 -24.59 20.05
N SER A 65 -32.21 -25.50 19.07
CA SER A 65 -31.66 -26.84 19.23
C SER A 65 -30.13 -26.92 19.06
N TRP A 66 -29.48 -25.76 18.94
CA TRP A 66 -28.03 -25.60 18.76
C TRP A 66 -27.48 -24.59 19.76
N ASP A 67 -26.70 -25.06 20.72
CA ASP A 67 -26.22 -24.25 21.85
C ASP A 67 -24.78 -23.72 21.66
N MET A 68 -24.10 -24.10 20.57
CA MET A 68 -22.68 -23.80 20.34
C MET A 68 -22.49 -22.90 19.09
N PRO A 69 -22.55 -21.57 19.23
CA PRO A 69 -22.53 -20.68 18.08
C PRO A 69 -21.23 -20.78 17.27
N TYR A 70 -20.06 -20.82 17.91
CA TYR A 70 -18.78 -20.98 17.22
C TYR A 70 -18.48 -22.45 16.99
N VAL A 71 -18.30 -22.85 15.72
CA VAL A 71 -18.26 -24.26 15.33
C VAL A 71 -16.94 -24.70 14.70
N ASN A 72 -15.91 -23.86 14.78
CA ASN A 72 -14.58 -24.15 14.25
C ASN A 72 -14.03 -25.51 14.71
N SER A 73 -14.23 -25.88 15.98
CA SER A 73 -13.76 -27.17 16.52
C SER A 73 -14.39 -28.40 15.85
N LEU A 74 -15.54 -28.23 15.18
CA LEU A 74 -16.27 -29.26 14.44
C LEU A 74 -15.93 -29.31 12.94
N LEU A 75 -15.03 -28.44 12.45
CA LEU A 75 -14.66 -28.41 11.04
C LEU A 75 -13.95 -29.69 10.60
N ALA A 76 -14.41 -30.26 9.49
CA ALA A 76 -13.82 -31.39 8.79
C ALA A 76 -13.44 -30.98 7.36
N GLU A 77 -12.63 -31.83 6.70
CA GLU A 77 -12.22 -31.65 5.29
C GLU A 77 -11.74 -30.23 4.95
N MET A 78 -10.92 -29.68 5.85
CA MET A 78 -10.42 -28.31 5.79
C MET A 78 -9.43 -28.15 4.64
N ASN A 79 -9.79 -27.35 3.65
CA ASN A 79 -8.97 -27.07 2.48
C ASN A 79 -8.86 -25.57 2.27
N TRP A 80 -7.64 -25.10 2.07
CA TRP A 80 -7.37 -23.73 1.64
C TRP A 80 -7.01 -23.72 0.18
N PHE A 81 -7.51 -22.73 -0.53
CA PHE A 81 -7.27 -22.54 -1.96
C PHE A 81 -6.57 -21.21 -2.18
N ALA A 82 -5.66 -21.17 -3.15
CA ALA A 82 -5.01 -19.97 -3.63
C ALA A 82 -5.25 -19.86 -5.14
N ASN A 83 -5.85 -18.76 -5.61
CA ASN A 83 -6.22 -18.53 -7.00
C ASN A 83 -7.08 -19.68 -7.59
N GLY A 84 -7.95 -20.28 -6.76
CA GLY A 84 -8.83 -21.38 -7.16
C GLY A 84 -8.21 -22.79 -7.14
N GLU A 85 -6.90 -22.92 -6.92
CA GLU A 85 -6.22 -24.22 -6.77
C GLU A 85 -5.95 -24.53 -5.29
N ASN A 86 -6.04 -25.81 -4.89
CA ASN A 86 -5.76 -26.20 -3.51
C ASN A 86 -4.29 -25.89 -3.17
N ILE A 87 -4.07 -25.19 -2.06
CA ILE A 87 -2.74 -24.70 -1.67
C ILE A 87 -1.71 -25.82 -1.48
N SER A 88 -2.16 -27.04 -1.17
CA SER A 88 -1.30 -28.22 -1.06
C SER A 88 -0.76 -28.74 -2.38
N ALA A 89 -1.42 -28.43 -3.51
CA ALA A 89 -0.97 -28.80 -4.85
C ALA A 89 0.06 -27.81 -5.41
N ILE A 90 0.09 -26.58 -4.88
CA ILE A 90 0.94 -25.51 -5.40
C ILE A 90 2.34 -25.65 -4.80
N SER A 91 3.31 -26.06 -5.64
CA SER A 91 4.70 -26.30 -5.23
C SER A 91 5.36 -25.13 -4.48
N SER A 92 4.98 -23.89 -4.82
CA SER A 92 5.53 -22.67 -4.22
C SER A 92 5.10 -22.49 -2.75
N TRP A 93 4.02 -23.14 -2.32
CA TRP A 93 3.52 -23.09 -0.96
C TRP A 93 4.04 -24.20 -0.05
N ASN A 94 4.74 -25.20 -0.60
CA ASN A 94 5.22 -26.33 0.18
C ASN A 94 6.17 -25.90 1.31
N GLY A 95 5.86 -26.29 2.55
CA GLY A 95 6.60 -25.90 3.76
C GLY A 95 6.50 -24.42 4.13
N LYS A 96 5.60 -23.65 3.48
CA LYS A 96 5.39 -22.21 3.74
C LYS A 96 4.01 -21.88 4.31
N TYR A 97 3.22 -22.90 4.61
CA TYR A 97 1.98 -22.75 5.35
C TYR A 97 1.75 -23.94 6.30
N SER A 98 0.88 -23.75 7.28
CA SER A 98 0.33 -24.81 8.11
C SER A 98 -1.13 -24.52 8.43
N ILE A 99 -1.95 -25.56 8.51
CA ILE A 99 -3.37 -25.43 8.89
C ILE A 99 -3.51 -26.00 10.29
N ASP A 100 -4.11 -25.23 11.20
CA ASP A 100 -4.45 -25.70 12.53
C ASP A 100 -5.62 -26.69 12.45
N THR A 101 -5.45 -27.85 13.07
CA THR A 101 -6.43 -28.95 13.03
C THR A 101 -7.12 -29.18 14.37
N VAL A 102 -6.85 -28.38 15.39
CA VAL A 102 -7.34 -28.61 16.75
C VAL A 102 -7.96 -27.36 17.39
N GLY A 103 -8.82 -27.57 18.38
CA GLY A 103 -9.39 -26.51 19.21
C GLY A 103 -10.32 -25.55 18.46
N ASP A 104 -10.47 -24.35 19.01
CA ASP A 104 -11.37 -23.31 18.49
C ASP A 104 -10.75 -22.54 17.31
N THR A 105 -9.44 -22.67 17.10
CA THR A 105 -8.70 -22.10 15.96
C THR A 105 -8.59 -23.05 14.79
N ARG A 106 -9.22 -24.22 14.88
CA ARG A 106 -9.27 -25.22 13.82
C ARG A 106 -9.73 -24.60 12.49
N GLY A 107 -8.98 -24.92 11.43
CA GLY A 107 -9.13 -24.33 10.10
C GLY A 107 -8.25 -23.11 9.85
N ALA A 108 -7.64 -22.51 10.87
CA ALA A 108 -6.76 -21.35 10.69
C ALA A 108 -5.53 -21.72 9.87
N ILE A 109 -5.21 -20.89 8.88
CA ILE A 109 -3.97 -21.01 8.10
C ILE A 109 -2.92 -20.05 8.65
N THR A 110 -1.73 -20.58 8.92
CA THR A 110 -0.52 -19.81 9.19
C THR A 110 0.31 -19.78 7.93
N ILE A 111 0.70 -18.59 7.48
CA ILE A 111 1.42 -18.35 6.23
C ILE A 111 2.77 -17.72 6.55
N SER A 112 3.85 -18.42 6.21
CA SER A 112 5.24 -17.94 6.33
C SER A 112 5.84 -17.57 4.97
N ARG A 113 5.03 -17.56 3.91
CA ARG A 113 5.41 -17.12 2.56
C ARG A 113 5.26 -15.61 2.41
N ASN A 114 6.34 -14.95 2.01
CA ASN A 114 6.27 -13.59 1.45
C ASN A 114 5.74 -13.65 0.02
N VAL A 115 4.85 -12.73 -0.33
CA VAL A 115 4.33 -12.59 -1.70
C VAL A 115 5.25 -11.62 -2.46
N ALA A 116 5.73 -12.00 -3.64
CA ALA A 116 6.63 -11.13 -4.40
C ALA A 116 5.87 -9.89 -4.93
N PRO A 117 6.55 -8.74 -5.13
CA PRO A 117 5.95 -7.61 -5.85
C PRO A 117 5.43 -8.02 -7.23
N GLY A 118 4.18 -7.66 -7.55
CA GLY A 118 3.51 -8.08 -8.78
C GLY A 118 2.88 -9.47 -8.76
N GLU A 119 3.07 -10.24 -7.68
CA GLU A 119 2.34 -11.48 -7.40
C GLU A 119 1.15 -11.15 -6.48
N SER A 120 0.02 -11.81 -6.71
CA SER A 120 -1.12 -11.76 -5.80
C SER A 120 -1.78 -13.12 -5.70
N PHE A 121 -2.31 -13.42 -4.52
CA PHE A 121 -3.04 -14.66 -4.25
C PHE A 121 -4.39 -14.36 -3.64
N GLU A 122 -5.44 -14.81 -4.31
CA GLU A 122 -6.78 -14.85 -3.76
C GLU A 122 -6.94 -16.12 -2.92
N LEU A 123 -7.05 -15.96 -1.60
CA LEU A 123 -7.22 -17.07 -0.66
C LEU A 123 -8.67 -17.22 -0.25
N HIS A 124 -9.18 -18.44 -0.29
CA HIS A 124 -10.47 -18.79 0.32
C HIS A 124 -10.40 -20.15 1.01
N PHE A 125 -11.29 -20.34 1.98
CA PHE A 125 -11.39 -21.57 2.75
C PHE A 125 -12.64 -22.36 2.35
N GLU A 126 -12.48 -23.68 2.23
CA GLU A 126 -13.60 -24.62 2.10
C GLU A 126 -13.47 -25.74 3.13
N GLY A 127 -14.60 -26.14 3.71
CA GLY A 127 -14.65 -27.22 4.70
C GLY A 127 -16.06 -27.76 4.89
N LEU A 128 -16.23 -28.67 5.84
CA LEU A 128 -17.51 -29.28 6.17
C LEU A 128 -17.79 -29.19 7.68
N ILE A 129 -19.05 -28.99 8.02
CA ILE A 129 -19.57 -29.14 9.38
C ILE A 129 -20.55 -30.31 9.39
N ALA A 130 -20.34 -31.28 10.28
CA ALA A 130 -21.29 -32.36 10.48
C ALA A 130 -22.38 -31.94 11.47
N ASP A 131 -23.63 -31.79 11.02
CA ASP A 131 -24.79 -31.68 11.90
C ASP A 131 -25.20 -33.08 12.37
N THR A 132 -24.77 -33.45 13.58
CA THR A 132 -25.06 -34.77 14.17
C THR A 132 -26.54 -34.97 14.51
N ARG A 133 -27.36 -33.92 14.52
CA ARG A 133 -28.80 -34.00 14.86
C ARG A 133 -29.62 -34.43 13.65
N LEU A 134 -29.25 -33.94 12.47
CA LEU A 134 -29.88 -34.26 11.20
C LEU A 134 -29.10 -35.33 10.41
N GLY A 135 -27.85 -35.60 10.78
CA GLY A 135 -26.96 -36.52 10.06
C GLY A 135 -26.52 -36.00 8.70
N VAL A 136 -26.42 -34.66 8.56
CA VAL A 136 -26.10 -33.98 7.29
C VAL A 136 -24.79 -33.21 7.43
N ASN A 137 -23.97 -33.24 6.36
CA ASN A 137 -22.78 -32.41 6.26
C ASN A 137 -23.11 -31.10 5.55
N ILE A 138 -22.76 -29.98 6.16
CA ILE A 138 -23.02 -28.64 5.64
C ILE A 138 -21.71 -28.09 5.08
N PRO A 139 -21.64 -27.77 3.78
CA PRO A 139 -20.46 -27.16 3.18
C PRO A 139 -20.28 -25.73 3.68
N VAL A 140 -19.05 -25.41 4.04
CA VAL A 140 -18.59 -24.09 4.46
C VAL A 140 -17.68 -23.57 3.37
N LYS A 141 -17.97 -22.37 2.85
CA LYS A 141 -17.10 -21.67 1.92
C LYS A 141 -17.05 -20.19 2.31
N THR A 142 -15.84 -19.68 2.55
CA THR A 142 -15.66 -18.27 2.89
C THR A 142 -15.60 -17.40 1.64
N ASP A 143 -15.84 -16.11 1.81
CA ASP A 143 -15.39 -15.11 0.84
C ASP A 143 -13.86 -15.12 0.75
N SER A 144 -13.35 -14.60 -0.36
CA SER A 144 -11.92 -14.54 -0.63
C SER A 144 -11.25 -13.36 0.07
N ILE A 145 -10.00 -13.55 0.48
CA ILE A 145 -9.09 -12.49 0.92
C ILE A 145 -7.89 -12.42 -0.02
N MET A 146 -7.53 -11.21 -0.44
CA MET A 146 -6.39 -11.01 -1.34
C MET A 146 -5.10 -10.81 -0.54
N LEU A 147 -4.10 -11.64 -0.80
CA LEU A 147 -2.72 -11.38 -0.39
C LEU A 147 -2.03 -10.59 -1.48
N THR A 148 -1.53 -9.41 -1.12
CA THR A 148 -0.80 -8.54 -2.04
C THR A 148 0.48 -8.02 -1.41
N THR A 149 1.41 -7.63 -2.26
CA THR A 149 2.59 -6.88 -1.86
C THR A 149 2.65 -5.60 -2.67
N VAL A 150 2.72 -4.47 -1.97
CA VAL A 150 2.98 -3.17 -2.59
C VAL A 150 4.49 -2.98 -2.63
N ASP A 151 5.03 -2.79 -3.82
CA ASP A 151 6.40 -2.33 -3.95
C ASP A 151 6.48 -0.89 -3.45
N LYS A 152 7.32 -0.65 -2.44
CA LYS A 152 7.78 0.68 -2.11
C LYS A 152 8.85 1.08 -3.14
N SER A 153 8.46 1.09 -4.41
CA SER A 153 9.33 1.50 -5.49
C SER A 153 9.68 2.97 -5.27
N GLU A 154 10.96 3.31 -5.27
CA GLU A 154 11.44 4.69 -5.24
C GLU A 154 11.25 5.42 -6.58
N ASP A 155 10.46 4.92 -7.52
CA ASP A 155 10.68 5.22 -8.94
C ASP A 155 9.86 6.38 -9.53
N THR A 156 9.15 7.16 -8.72
CA THR A 156 8.58 8.42 -9.24
C THR A 156 9.58 9.56 -9.00
N TYR A 157 10.07 10.14 -10.10
CA TYR A 157 10.77 11.42 -10.03
C TYR A 157 9.81 12.50 -9.54
N GLY A 158 10.18 13.17 -8.45
CA GLY A 158 9.53 14.38 -7.96
C GLY A 158 10.38 15.59 -8.32
N LEU A 159 9.74 16.65 -8.81
CA LEU A 159 10.37 17.96 -8.95
C LEU A 159 9.59 18.93 -8.07
N SER A 160 10.29 19.57 -7.14
CA SER A 160 9.73 20.66 -6.34
C SER A 160 10.59 21.91 -6.45
N ILE A 161 9.92 23.06 -6.37
CA ILE A 161 10.58 24.36 -6.33
C ILE A 161 10.82 24.68 -4.85
N GLY A 162 12.08 24.91 -4.49
CA GLY A 162 12.49 25.19 -3.11
C GLY A 162 12.22 26.63 -2.64
N ASP A 163 11.42 27.39 -3.39
CA ASP A 163 11.05 28.79 -3.13
C ASP A 163 9.52 28.94 -3.16
N SER A 164 9.02 30.09 -2.71
CA SER A 164 7.60 30.41 -2.70
C SER A 164 6.99 30.29 -4.10
N GLN A 165 5.82 29.62 -4.20
CA GLN A 165 5.11 29.39 -5.46
C GLN A 165 4.61 30.69 -6.13
N ILE A 166 4.68 31.82 -5.42
CA ILE A 166 4.28 33.14 -5.90
C ILE A 166 5.48 34.07 -5.77
N ILE A 167 6.13 34.35 -6.90
CA ILE A 167 7.18 35.38 -7.00
C ILE A 167 6.49 36.71 -7.36
N GLN A 168 6.41 37.63 -6.40
CA GLN A 168 5.98 39.00 -6.66
C GLN A 168 7.21 39.91 -6.78
N TYR A 169 7.34 40.55 -7.93
CA TYR A 169 8.40 41.53 -8.18
C TYR A 169 7.88 42.94 -7.95
N ASN A 170 8.61 43.74 -7.17
CA ASN A 170 8.33 45.16 -6.96
C ASN A 170 9.57 46.01 -7.30
N PRO A 171 9.56 46.77 -8.40
CA PRO A 171 10.73 47.52 -8.85
C PRO A 171 11.16 48.64 -7.89
N PHE A 172 10.27 49.09 -6.98
CA PHE A 172 10.63 50.12 -6.00
C PHE A 172 11.43 49.57 -4.81
N LEU A 173 11.37 48.25 -4.58
CA LEU A 173 12.12 47.59 -3.51
C LEU A 173 13.42 46.96 -4.02
N ASP A 174 13.64 46.99 -5.34
CA ASP A 174 14.80 46.39 -5.99
C ASP A 174 16.05 47.26 -5.84
N LYS A 175 17.00 46.78 -5.03
CA LYS A 175 18.30 47.43 -4.82
C LYS A 175 19.26 47.22 -5.98
N LEU A 176 19.16 46.11 -6.70
CA LEU A 176 19.98 45.81 -7.87
C LEU A 176 19.63 46.77 -9.00
N LEU A 177 18.33 46.97 -9.27
CA LEU A 177 17.85 47.94 -10.25
C LEU A 177 18.33 49.37 -9.92
N LEU A 178 18.28 49.76 -8.64
CA LEU A 178 18.78 51.05 -8.19
C LEU A 178 20.30 51.17 -8.36
N TYR A 179 21.05 50.11 -8.09
CA TYR A 179 22.50 50.06 -8.30
C TYR A 179 22.84 50.24 -9.78
N ASP A 180 22.19 49.48 -10.66
CA ASP A 180 22.41 49.55 -12.11
C ASP A 180 22.06 50.94 -12.66
N TYR A 181 20.97 51.55 -12.18
CA TYR A 181 20.62 52.93 -12.51
C TYR A 181 21.72 53.93 -12.11
N LYS A 182 22.26 53.82 -10.90
CA LYS A 182 23.31 54.73 -10.40
C LYS A 182 24.61 54.58 -11.18
N VAL A 183 24.98 53.35 -11.55
CA VAL A 183 26.16 53.09 -12.40
C VAL A 183 25.95 53.67 -13.80
N ALA A 184 24.79 53.42 -14.42
CA ALA A 184 24.48 53.90 -15.77
C ALA A 184 24.46 55.45 -15.86
N ASN A 185 24.04 56.13 -14.79
CA ASN A 185 24.03 57.60 -14.71
C ASN A 185 25.33 58.20 -14.16
N ASN A 186 26.40 57.40 -14.03
CA ASN A 186 27.71 57.83 -13.51
C ASN A 186 27.66 58.45 -12.09
N LEU A 187 26.66 58.06 -11.28
CA LEU A 187 26.53 58.52 -9.89
C LEU A 187 27.46 57.74 -8.95
N ILE A 188 27.78 56.49 -9.32
CA ILE A 188 28.75 55.62 -8.63
C ILE A 188 29.57 54.85 -9.67
N SER A 189 30.79 54.44 -9.32
CA SER A 189 31.59 53.56 -10.18
C SER A 189 31.14 52.10 -10.06
N ALA A 190 31.16 51.37 -11.18
CA ALA A 190 30.85 49.95 -11.21
C ALA A 190 31.80 49.15 -10.31
N SER A 191 31.25 48.31 -9.44
CA SER A 191 32.01 47.41 -8.55
C SER A 191 31.24 46.10 -8.36
N THR A 192 31.92 44.98 -8.60
CA THR A 192 31.35 43.64 -8.38
C THR A 192 30.91 43.43 -6.93
N ALA A 193 31.67 43.96 -5.96
CA ALA A 193 31.32 43.86 -4.55
C ALA A 193 30.01 44.61 -4.23
N ASN A 194 29.84 45.81 -4.79
CA ASN A 194 28.64 46.62 -4.58
C ASN A 194 27.42 46.03 -5.29
N ARG A 195 27.61 45.45 -6.48
CA ARG A 195 26.56 44.71 -7.19
C ARG A 195 26.09 43.50 -6.38
N ASN A 196 27.02 42.69 -5.88
CA ASN A 196 26.69 41.50 -5.09
C ASN A 196 25.99 41.85 -3.78
N ALA A 197 26.33 42.99 -3.16
CA ALA A 197 25.65 43.48 -1.97
C ALA A 197 24.22 44.00 -2.25
N ALA A 198 23.90 44.31 -3.51
CA ALA A 198 22.59 44.73 -3.95
C ALA A 198 21.68 43.55 -4.35
N LEU A 199 22.23 42.34 -4.47
CA LEU A 199 21.46 41.12 -4.72
C LEU A 199 20.73 40.69 -3.44
N ASP A 200 19.40 40.70 -3.51
CA ASP A 200 18.51 40.26 -2.44
C ASP A 200 17.23 39.63 -3.00
N GLU A 201 16.31 39.25 -2.11
CA GLU A 201 15.03 38.67 -2.51
C GLU A 201 14.20 39.61 -3.41
N ASN A 202 14.37 40.93 -3.38
CA ASN A 202 13.58 41.85 -4.20
C ASN A 202 14.21 42.15 -5.56
N SER A 203 15.39 41.58 -5.82
CA SER A 203 16.12 41.80 -7.07
C SER A 203 15.41 41.17 -8.27
N TYR A 204 15.49 41.83 -9.43
CA TYR A 204 15.00 41.29 -10.69
C TYR A 204 15.77 40.04 -11.14
N GLU A 205 17.03 39.89 -10.69
CA GLU A 205 17.79 38.64 -10.81
C GLU A 205 17.49 37.73 -9.61
N ARG A 206 16.91 36.55 -9.87
CA ARG A 206 16.63 35.54 -8.85
C ARG A 206 17.19 34.17 -9.25
N THR A 207 17.66 33.44 -8.23
CA THR A 207 18.03 32.03 -8.36
C THR A 207 16.92 31.17 -7.78
N ILE A 208 16.29 30.34 -8.61
CA ILE A 208 15.23 29.43 -8.18
C ILE A 208 15.85 28.05 -7.89
N PRO A 209 15.93 27.61 -6.62
CA PRO A 209 16.42 26.28 -6.30
C PRO A 209 15.39 25.23 -6.70
N LEU A 210 15.84 24.23 -7.45
CA LEU A 210 15.04 23.05 -7.77
C LEU A 210 15.50 21.88 -6.89
N MET A 211 14.54 21.15 -6.36
CA MET A 211 14.78 19.90 -5.64
C MET A 211 14.21 18.75 -6.45
N VAL A 212 15.11 17.86 -6.88
CA VAL A 212 14.73 16.63 -7.55
C VAL A 212 14.80 15.50 -6.54
N THR A 213 13.72 14.73 -6.44
CA THR A 213 13.66 13.53 -5.63
C THR A 213 13.42 12.32 -6.52
N LYS A 214 13.97 11.18 -6.12
CA LYS A 214 13.58 9.87 -6.63
C LYS A 214 13.01 9.11 -5.45
N GLY A 215 11.69 8.97 -5.43
CA GLY A 215 10.98 8.48 -4.25
C GLY A 215 11.15 9.46 -3.08
N VAL A 216 11.66 8.97 -1.95
CA VAL A 216 11.91 9.78 -0.73
C VAL A 216 13.29 10.44 -0.71
N ASN A 217 14.18 10.07 -1.61
CA ASN A 217 15.57 10.52 -1.59
C ASN A 217 15.75 11.75 -2.50
N LYS A 218 16.40 12.78 -1.97
CA LYS A 218 16.89 13.90 -2.79
C LYS A 218 18.08 13.42 -3.62
N ILE A 219 18.00 13.57 -4.93
CA ILE A 219 19.09 13.25 -5.86
C ILE A 219 19.73 14.53 -6.37
N THR A 220 21.03 14.47 -6.64
CA THR A 220 21.80 15.59 -7.21
C THR A 220 22.29 15.30 -8.62
N THR A 221 22.51 14.04 -8.98
CA THR A 221 23.01 13.64 -10.31
C THR A 221 22.09 12.63 -11.00
N GLY A 222 22.32 12.39 -12.29
CA GLY A 222 21.62 11.36 -13.07
C GLY A 222 20.27 11.79 -13.67
N TYR A 223 19.99 13.09 -13.72
CA TYR A 223 18.81 13.67 -14.35
C TYR A 223 19.17 14.85 -15.26
N THR A 224 18.28 15.16 -16.20
CA THR A 224 18.31 16.37 -17.03
C THR A 224 17.03 17.16 -16.81
N ILE A 225 17.14 18.47 -16.64
CA ILE A 225 15.98 19.36 -16.51
C ILE A 225 15.77 20.08 -17.84
N GLU A 226 14.51 20.28 -18.22
CA GLU A 226 14.14 21.15 -19.33
C GLU A 226 13.09 22.14 -18.82
N LEU A 227 13.23 23.41 -19.23
CA LEU A 227 12.31 24.47 -18.86
C LEU A 227 11.44 24.82 -20.06
N TYR A 228 10.13 24.94 -19.84
CA TYR A 228 9.17 25.24 -20.89
C TYR A 228 8.32 26.45 -20.52
N GLN A 229 8.10 27.36 -21.48
CA GLN A 229 7.07 28.37 -21.39
C GLN A 229 5.74 27.77 -21.84
N VAL A 230 4.72 27.83 -20.98
CA VAL A 230 3.37 27.41 -21.32
C VAL A 230 2.67 28.54 -22.05
N ASN A 231 2.53 28.44 -23.37
CA ASN A 231 1.84 29.44 -24.19
C ASN A 231 0.33 29.20 -24.19
N SER A 232 -0.09 27.93 -24.14
CA SER A 232 -1.48 27.50 -24.03
C SER A 232 -1.57 26.08 -23.46
N ILE A 233 -2.79 25.58 -23.23
CA ILE A 233 -3.06 24.22 -22.71
C ILE A 233 -2.37 23.13 -23.55
N SER A 234 -2.15 23.36 -24.85
CA SER A 234 -1.57 22.40 -25.78
C SER A 234 -0.29 22.88 -26.48
N SER A 235 0.24 24.05 -26.09
CA SER A 235 1.44 24.64 -26.69
C SER A 235 2.44 25.05 -25.64
N GLN A 236 3.64 24.49 -25.75
CA GLN A 236 4.77 24.80 -24.90
C GLN A 236 5.99 25.07 -25.78
N THR A 237 6.76 26.09 -25.43
CA THR A 237 8.04 26.39 -26.09
C THR A 237 9.16 26.09 -25.12
N MET A 238 10.11 25.24 -25.52
CA MET A 238 11.31 24.98 -24.71
C MET A 238 12.11 26.27 -24.58
N LEU A 239 12.35 26.69 -23.35
CA LEU A 239 13.16 27.85 -23.04
C LEU A 239 14.64 27.44 -22.95
N THR A 240 15.50 28.28 -23.53
CA THR A 240 16.95 28.13 -23.45
C THR A 240 17.55 29.44 -22.95
N THR A 241 18.85 29.48 -22.68
CA THR A 241 19.57 30.72 -22.33
C THR A 241 19.60 31.76 -23.46
N ALA A 242 19.00 31.47 -24.62
CA ALA A 242 18.76 32.45 -25.67
C ALA A 242 17.58 33.39 -25.37
N ASN A 243 16.71 33.04 -24.41
CA ASN A 243 15.66 33.94 -23.93
C ASN A 243 16.25 34.94 -22.92
N HIS A 244 15.93 36.22 -23.07
CA HIS A 244 16.41 37.31 -22.21
C HIS A 244 15.94 37.21 -20.75
N GLU A 245 14.88 36.45 -20.48
CA GLU A 245 14.37 36.21 -19.13
C GLU A 245 15.19 35.16 -18.36
N ILE A 246 16.10 34.43 -19.03
CA ILE A 246 16.88 33.34 -18.43
C ILE A 246 18.37 33.67 -18.53
N VAL A 247 18.97 33.98 -17.38
CA VAL A 247 20.40 34.27 -17.28
C VAL A 247 21.24 32.99 -17.37
N ALA A 248 20.84 31.92 -16.67
CA ALA A 248 21.54 30.64 -16.68
C ALA A 248 20.60 29.47 -16.31
N LEU A 249 20.90 28.29 -16.84
CA LEU A 249 20.24 27.03 -16.50
C LEU A 249 21.31 25.99 -16.13
N SER A 250 21.26 25.48 -14.90
CA SER A 250 22.12 24.38 -14.45
C SER A 250 21.36 23.06 -14.64
N LEU A 251 21.55 22.40 -15.78
CA LEU A 251 20.75 21.24 -16.21
C LEU A 251 21.22 19.89 -15.67
N THR A 252 22.30 19.91 -14.90
CA THR A 252 22.88 18.83 -14.11
C THR A 252 23.41 19.52 -12.86
N SER A 253 23.31 18.94 -11.66
CA SER A 253 23.90 19.63 -10.50
C SER A 253 25.40 19.83 -10.68
N LEU A 254 25.92 20.85 -10.01
CA LEU A 254 27.30 20.88 -9.52
C LEU A 254 27.69 19.56 -8.82
#